data_AF-A0A4Q1A8Z7-F1
#
_entry.id   AF-A0A4Q1A8Z7-F1
#
_cell.length_a   1.000
_cell.length_b   1.000
_cell.length_c   1.000
_cell.angle_alpha   90.00
_cell.angle_beta   90.00
_cell.angle_gamma   90.00
#
_symmetry.space_group_name_H-M   'P 1'
#
loop_
_entity.id
_entity.type
_entity.pdbx_description
1 polymer ?
#
loop_
_entity_poly.entity_id
_entity_poly.type
_entity_poly.pdbx_seq_one_letter_code
_entity_poly.pdbx_strand_id
1 'polypeptide(L)'
;MITKKLDDNIKLTAKTVNVKIGQEVKVILKLYDKNKKVLAQKEYEEKVQENTKVEKRFTILSLANELNIDSSKVKYVSGWIDADNNEKITREYEKEVWIEVVEGEEKITIIVELPHSKETGWGAKGLAGHTAMAIGNRFFDYGPDYSNNKIFNEEIYQADLNQDGDMEDNVRINDIPNAGFYFAPGRPWWAEMISKEPENVTLSQVLSFISLNWRNNNVYGTVYKIEFYIKKSQSDKILEWWEERYKHLKIYSVKPWTGEQCTTTVKKALAYGGINNIDWDTLTPDGIFEDLQTEIRSTSIQHKNEKAIITLIKKEAEDWNP
;
A
#
# COMPACT_ATOMS: atom_id res chain seq x y z
N MET A 1 -17.17 18.60 14.29
CA MET A 1 -15.95 17.86 14.68
C MET A 1 -15.17 17.60 13.40
N ILE A 2 -13.88 17.90 13.37
CA ILE A 2 -13.03 17.72 12.18
C ILE A 2 -12.29 16.39 12.33
N THR A 3 -12.11 15.62 11.27
CA THR A 3 -11.30 14.38 11.30
C THR A 3 -9.91 14.62 10.75
N LYS A 4 -8.89 14.06 11.40
CA LYS A 4 -7.48 14.15 10.96
C LYS A 4 -6.73 12.85 11.22
N LYS A 5 -5.80 12.51 10.33
CA LYS A 5 -4.82 11.43 10.53
C LYS A 5 -3.72 11.92 11.49
N LEU A 6 -2.96 10.98 12.06
CA LEU A 6 -1.86 11.30 12.98
C LEU A 6 -0.84 12.28 12.37
N ASP A 7 -0.54 12.11 11.10
CA ASP A 7 0.49 12.85 10.37
C ASP A 7 -0.06 14.04 9.58
N ASP A 8 -1.37 14.32 9.65
CA ASP A 8 -1.93 15.47 8.97
C ASP A 8 -1.37 16.77 9.56
N ASN A 9 -0.94 17.68 8.69
CA ASN A 9 -0.58 19.04 9.09
C ASN A 9 -1.82 19.78 9.60
N ILE A 10 -1.84 20.11 10.89
CA ILE A 10 -2.92 20.86 11.53
C ILE A 10 -2.45 22.29 11.74
N LYS A 11 -3.33 23.23 11.42
CA LYS A 11 -3.17 24.66 11.68
C LYS A 11 -4.30 25.12 12.60
N LEU A 12 -3.96 25.45 13.85
CA LEU A 12 -4.86 26.15 14.75
C LEU A 12 -4.66 27.65 14.55
N THR A 13 -5.75 28.41 14.48
CA THR A 13 -5.69 29.86 14.31
C THR A 13 -6.77 30.53 15.16
N ALA A 14 -6.39 31.60 15.85
CA ALA A 14 -7.33 32.47 16.55
C ALA A 14 -7.14 33.91 16.07
N LYS A 15 -8.26 34.58 15.81
CA LYS A 15 -8.30 36.03 15.74
C LYS A 15 -8.34 36.54 17.17
N THR A 16 -7.37 37.37 17.52
CA THR A 16 -7.27 37.85 18.89
C THR A 16 -7.75 39.30 18.93
N VAL A 17 -8.86 39.53 19.62
CA VAL A 17 -9.45 40.86 19.79
C VAL A 17 -8.83 41.49 21.03
N ASN A 18 -8.47 42.78 20.97
CA ASN A 18 -7.88 43.54 22.08
C ASN A 18 -6.50 43.09 22.59
N VAL A 19 -5.72 42.34 21.79
CA VAL A 19 -4.30 42.07 22.09
C VAL A 19 -3.37 42.83 21.17
N LYS A 20 -2.19 43.18 21.69
CA LYS A 20 -1.18 43.96 20.94
C LYS A 20 -0.30 43.04 20.11
N ILE A 21 0.21 43.55 18.98
CA ILE A 21 1.26 42.88 18.21
C ILE A 21 2.45 42.60 19.13
N GLY A 22 2.99 41.39 19.09
CA GLY A 22 4.08 40.95 19.95
C GLY A 22 3.68 40.53 21.37
N GLN A 23 2.40 40.66 21.76
CA GLN A 23 1.90 40.08 23.01
C GLN A 23 2.01 38.55 22.95
N GLU A 24 2.42 37.94 24.06
CA GLU A 24 2.44 36.48 24.23
C GLU A 24 1.06 35.98 24.64
N VAL A 25 0.61 34.92 23.99
CA VAL A 25 -0.62 34.20 24.32
C VAL A 25 -0.31 32.71 24.51
N LYS A 26 -1.21 32.00 25.19
CA LYS A 26 -1.07 30.56 25.38
C LYS A 26 -1.85 29.79 24.32
N VAL A 27 -1.23 28.76 23.75
CA VAL A 27 -1.90 27.75 22.94
C VAL A 27 -1.95 26.47 23.75
N ILE A 28 -3.15 25.99 24.05
CA ILE A 28 -3.36 24.81 24.87
C ILE A 28 -3.85 23.69 23.97
N LEU A 29 -3.11 22.59 23.93
CA LEU A 29 -3.45 21.37 23.19
C LEU A 29 -3.63 20.21 24.16
N LYS A 30 -4.71 19.45 24.02
CA LYS A 30 -5.02 18.28 24.84
C LYS A 30 -5.22 17.05 23.98
N LEU A 31 -4.60 15.94 24.38
CA LEU A 31 -4.78 14.62 23.78
C LEU A 31 -5.75 13.80 24.63
N TYR A 32 -6.65 13.08 23.98
CA TYR A 32 -7.69 12.29 24.64
C TYR A 32 -7.77 10.87 24.11
N ASP A 33 -8.18 9.95 24.98
CA ASP A 33 -8.52 8.58 24.58
C ASP A 33 -9.92 8.45 23.96
N LYS A 34 -10.31 7.22 23.61
CA LYS A 34 -11.63 6.90 23.04
C LYS A 34 -12.82 7.31 23.92
N ASN A 35 -12.63 7.41 25.23
CA ASN A 35 -13.65 7.77 26.21
C ASN A 35 -13.61 9.26 26.56
N LYS A 36 -12.83 10.06 25.81
CA LYS A 36 -12.56 11.48 26.10
C LYS A 36 -11.88 11.71 27.46
N LYS A 37 -11.13 10.73 27.97
CA LYS A 37 -10.23 10.94 29.11
C LYS A 37 -8.95 11.61 28.61
N VAL A 38 -8.51 12.66 29.31
CA VAL A 38 -7.25 13.35 29.00
C VAL A 38 -6.07 12.37 29.18
N LEU A 39 -5.28 12.22 28.13
CA LEU A 39 -4.02 11.47 28.13
C LEU A 39 -2.85 12.38 28.51
N ALA A 40 -2.78 13.56 27.89
CA ALA A 40 -1.76 14.57 28.15
C ALA A 40 -2.21 15.95 27.65
N GLN A 41 -1.54 16.99 28.13
CA GLN A 41 -1.74 18.39 27.72
C GLN A 41 -0.38 19.02 27.48
N LYS A 42 -0.32 19.91 26.47
CA LYS A 42 0.82 20.80 26.25
C LYS A 42 0.35 22.23 26.12
N GLU A 43 1.14 23.12 26.69
CA GLU A 43 1.00 24.56 26.54
C GLU A 43 2.20 25.08 25.74
N TYR A 44 1.91 25.97 24.81
CA TYR A 44 2.91 26.71 24.05
C TYR A 44 2.66 28.20 24.22
N GLU A 45 3.73 28.97 24.26
CA GLU A 45 3.65 30.42 24.17
C GLU A 45 3.86 30.82 22.71
N GLU A 46 2.92 31.59 22.16
CA GLU A 46 2.98 32.10 20.80
C GLU A 46 2.78 33.61 20.80
N LYS A 47 3.46 34.31 19.89
CA LYS A 47 3.36 35.77 19.77
C LYS A 47 2.29 36.17 18.77
N VAL A 48 1.54 37.21 19.10
CA VAL A 48 0.57 37.83 18.18
C VAL A 48 1.31 38.43 16.99
N GLN A 49 0.98 37.94 15.79
CA GLN A 49 1.59 38.36 14.52
C GLN A 49 0.94 39.64 13.95
N GLU A 50 1.53 40.19 12.88
CA GLU A 50 0.94 41.29 12.11
C GLU A 50 -0.49 40.91 11.67
N ASN A 51 -1.44 41.82 11.89
CA ASN A 51 -2.90 41.62 11.73
C ASN A 51 -3.61 40.84 12.85
N THR A 52 -3.08 40.85 14.08
CA THR A 52 -3.73 40.35 15.32
C THR A 52 -4.23 38.91 15.22
N LYS A 53 -3.36 38.01 14.72
CA LYS A 53 -3.62 36.57 14.64
C LYS A 53 -2.51 35.80 15.34
N VAL A 54 -2.90 34.64 15.87
CA VAL A 54 -1.97 33.65 16.43
C VAL A 54 -2.19 32.34 15.70
N GLU A 55 -1.11 31.69 15.29
CA GLU A 55 -1.13 30.46 14.52
C GLU A 55 -0.22 29.41 15.15
N LYS A 56 -0.74 28.19 15.38
CA LYS A 56 0.06 27.04 15.79
C LYS A 56 -0.05 25.95 14.74
N ARG A 57 1.11 25.47 14.27
CA ARG A 57 1.21 24.33 13.36
C ARG A 57 1.76 23.12 14.11
N PHE A 58 1.15 21.97 13.93
CA PHE A 58 1.57 20.71 14.55
C PHE A 58 1.01 19.51 13.79
N THR A 59 1.55 18.33 14.08
CA THR A 59 0.91 17.04 13.78
C THR A 59 0.51 16.37 15.09
N ILE A 60 -0.48 15.47 15.06
CA ILE A 60 -0.88 14.76 16.27
C ILE A 60 0.24 13.81 16.70
N LEU A 61 0.95 13.20 15.75
CA LEU A 61 2.12 12.35 16.02
C LEU A 61 3.23 13.13 16.73
N SER A 62 3.62 14.31 16.23
CA SER A 62 4.69 15.11 16.86
C SER A 62 4.32 15.52 18.28
N LEU A 63 3.06 15.87 18.52
CA LEU A 63 2.56 16.24 19.84
C LEU A 63 2.55 15.03 20.81
N ALA A 64 2.11 13.86 20.35
CA ALA A 64 2.13 12.63 21.15
C ALA A 64 3.57 12.24 21.51
N ASN A 65 4.51 12.32 20.56
CA ASN A 65 5.92 12.04 20.79
C ASN A 65 6.55 13.03 21.80
N GLU A 66 6.28 14.33 21.67
CA GLU A 66 6.77 15.35 22.61
C GLU A 66 6.28 15.09 24.04
N LEU A 67 5.04 14.60 24.17
CA LEU A 67 4.41 14.27 25.45
C LEU A 67 4.71 12.85 25.94
N ASN A 68 5.53 12.08 25.21
CA ASN A 68 5.84 10.68 25.51
C ASN A 68 4.58 9.81 25.68
N ILE A 69 3.58 10.03 24.83
CA ILE A 69 2.32 9.28 24.78
C ILE A 69 2.33 8.38 23.55
N ASP A 70 1.91 7.13 23.76
CA ASP A 70 1.58 6.21 22.67
C ASP A 70 0.44 6.78 21.80
N SER A 71 0.80 7.24 20.60
CA SER A 71 -0.10 7.90 19.65
C SER A 71 -1.27 7.02 19.24
N SER A 72 -1.17 5.69 19.33
CA SER A 72 -2.26 4.76 19.03
C SER A 72 -3.45 4.89 19.99
N LYS A 73 -3.21 5.39 21.20
CA LYS A 73 -4.23 5.62 22.23
C LYS A 73 -5.01 6.92 22.03
N VAL A 74 -4.48 7.85 21.24
CA VAL A 74 -5.12 9.15 20.98
C VAL A 74 -6.28 8.95 20.01
N LYS A 75 -7.48 9.37 20.43
CA LYS A 75 -8.71 9.37 19.59
C LYS A 75 -9.30 10.74 19.38
N TYR A 76 -9.02 11.69 20.28
CA TYR A 76 -9.38 13.08 20.05
C TYR A 76 -8.23 13.99 20.42
N VAL A 77 -8.16 15.11 19.74
CA VAL A 77 -7.34 16.26 20.12
C VAL A 77 -8.27 17.45 20.28
N SER A 78 -8.11 18.20 21.37
CA SER A 78 -8.71 19.52 21.49
C SER A 78 -7.63 20.58 21.53
N GLY A 79 -7.94 21.76 21.04
CA GLY A 79 -7.03 22.89 21.10
C GLY A 79 -7.77 24.22 21.11
N TRP A 80 -7.27 25.16 21.90
CA TRP A 80 -7.73 26.55 21.88
C TRP A 80 -6.56 27.49 22.17
N ILE A 81 -6.78 28.78 21.89
CA ILE A 81 -5.82 29.84 22.16
C ILE A 81 -6.41 30.71 23.26
N ASP A 82 -5.68 30.83 24.36
CA ASP A 82 -6.02 31.64 25.52
C ASP A 82 -5.27 32.99 25.43
N ALA A 83 -6.04 34.05 25.20
CA ALA A 83 -5.51 35.37 24.87
C ALA A 83 -5.20 36.25 26.09
N ASP A 84 -5.73 35.91 27.28
CA ASP A 84 -5.49 36.64 28.53
C ASP A 84 -4.90 35.77 29.64
N ASN A 85 -4.49 34.55 29.33
CA ASN A 85 -3.79 33.66 30.24
C ASN A 85 -4.63 33.30 31.48
N ASN A 86 -5.95 33.15 31.30
CA ASN A 86 -6.88 32.81 32.37
C ASN A 86 -7.27 31.32 32.40
N GLU A 87 -6.75 30.53 31.45
CA GLU A 87 -6.93 29.10 31.23
C GLU A 87 -8.40 28.66 31.04
N LYS A 88 -9.29 29.61 30.76
CA LYS A 88 -10.73 29.40 30.61
C LYS A 88 -11.21 29.94 29.29
N ILE A 89 -12.14 29.21 28.68
CA ILE A 89 -12.85 29.69 27.50
C ILE A 89 -13.96 30.63 27.99
N THR A 90 -13.66 31.92 28.08
CA THR A 90 -14.58 32.91 28.65
C THR A 90 -15.14 33.87 27.60
N ARG A 91 -14.57 33.85 26.40
CA ARG A 91 -14.87 34.83 25.35
C ARG A 91 -15.36 34.16 24.08
N GLU A 92 -16.21 34.86 23.33
CA GLU A 92 -16.83 34.33 22.10
C GLU A 92 -15.82 33.94 21.00
N TYR A 93 -14.62 34.53 21.00
CA TYR A 93 -13.56 34.24 20.04
C TYR A 93 -12.59 33.14 20.49
N GLU A 94 -12.62 32.76 21.76
CA GLU A 94 -11.90 31.59 22.27
C GLU A 94 -12.79 30.38 21.97
N LYS A 95 -12.45 29.63 20.92
CA LYS A 95 -13.21 28.44 20.52
C LYS A 95 -12.32 27.21 20.59
N GLU A 96 -12.76 26.24 21.37
CA GLU A 96 -12.11 24.93 21.38
C GLU A 96 -12.42 24.19 20.09
N VAL A 97 -11.37 23.85 19.35
CA VAL A 97 -11.45 23.04 18.16
C VAL A 97 -11.25 21.59 18.57
N TRP A 98 -12.25 20.76 18.26
CA TRP A 98 -12.20 19.31 18.48
C TRP A 98 -11.91 18.58 17.18
N ILE A 99 -10.86 17.76 17.22
CA ILE A 99 -10.37 16.94 16.13
C ILE A 99 -10.49 15.47 16.56
N GLU A 100 -11.16 14.66 15.75
CA GLU A 100 -11.16 13.21 15.86
C GLU A 100 -9.96 12.64 15.11
N VAL A 101 -9.19 11.77 15.77
CA VAL A 101 -8.03 11.09 15.20
C VAL A 101 -8.50 9.83 14.51
N VAL A 102 -8.43 9.83 13.18
CA VAL A 102 -8.81 8.69 12.35
C VAL A 102 -7.58 7.95 11.87
N GLU A 103 -7.77 6.66 11.59
CA GLU A 103 -6.72 5.85 10.99
C GLU A 103 -6.33 6.40 9.60
N GLY A 104 -5.05 6.29 9.27
CA GLY A 104 -4.58 6.57 7.92
C GLY A 104 -5.22 5.65 6.88
N GLU A 105 -5.03 5.99 5.63
CA GLU A 105 -5.40 5.13 4.51
C GLU A 105 -4.26 5.09 3.51
N GLU A 106 -4.23 4.00 2.75
CA GLU A 106 -3.25 3.75 1.70
C GLU A 106 -4.01 3.32 0.45
N LYS A 107 -3.55 3.79 -0.70
CA LYS A 107 -4.11 3.36 -1.98
C LYS A 107 -3.44 2.05 -2.40
N ILE A 108 -4.24 1.03 -2.66
CA ILE A 108 -3.79 -0.18 -3.34
C ILE A 108 -4.06 -0.03 -4.82
N THR A 109 -3.07 -0.41 -5.62
CA THR A 109 -3.19 -0.49 -7.08
C THR A 109 -2.89 -1.92 -7.52
N ILE A 110 -3.84 -2.61 -8.12
CA ILE A 110 -3.59 -3.92 -8.73
C ILE A 110 -3.49 -3.70 -10.24
N ILE A 111 -2.46 -4.29 -10.85
CA ILE A 111 -2.25 -4.26 -12.29
C ILE A 111 -2.53 -5.67 -12.80
N VAL A 112 -3.39 -5.77 -13.81
CA VAL A 112 -3.72 -7.04 -14.45
C VAL A 112 -3.49 -6.91 -15.94
N GLU A 113 -2.56 -7.69 -16.47
CA GLU A 113 -2.44 -7.99 -17.89
C GLU A 113 -3.29 -9.24 -18.20
N LEU A 114 -4.24 -9.09 -19.11
CA LEU A 114 -4.98 -10.21 -19.67
C LEU A 114 -4.18 -10.89 -20.79
N PRO A 115 -4.33 -12.21 -21.01
CA PRO A 115 -3.74 -12.87 -22.17
C PRO A 115 -4.12 -12.20 -23.49
N HIS A 116 -3.23 -12.30 -24.48
CA HIS A 116 -3.52 -11.83 -25.83
C HIS A 116 -4.67 -12.61 -26.46
N SER A 117 -5.53 -11.95 -27.25
CA SER A 117 -6.62 -12.63 -27.97
C SER A 117 -6.16 -13.71 -28.96
N LYS A 118 -4.94 -13.54 -29.49
CA LYS A 118 -4.31 -14.50 -30.41
C LYS A 118 -3.54 -15.62 -29.70
N GLU A 119 -3.49 -15.64 -28.37
CA GLU A 119 -2.73 -16.68 -27.68
C GLU A 119 -3.33 -18.08 -27.88
N THR A 120 -2.49 -19.10 -27.78
CA THR A 120 -2.88 -20.51 -27.95
C THR A 120 -2.48 -21.37 -26.73
N GLY A 121 -2.94 -22.62 -26.70
CA GLY A 121 -2.57 -23.57 -25.65
C GLY A 121 -3.02 -23.15 -24.24
N TRP A 122 -2.11 -23.23 -23.27
CA TRP A 122 -2.38 -22.82 -21.88
C TRP A 122 -2.48 -21.30 -21.72
N GLY A 123 -1.79 -20.53 -22.57
CA GLY A 123 -1.89 -19.08 -22.58
C GLY A 123 -3.32 -18.61 -22.87
N ALA A 124 -3.96 -19.24 -23.86
CA ALA A 124 -5.37 -19.01 -24.21
C ALA A 124 -6.36 -19.33 -23.08
N LYS A 125 -5.96 -20.12 -22.08
CA LYS A 125 -6.81 -20.47 -20.92
C LYS A 125 -6.69 -19.47 -19.76
N GLY A 126 -6.21 -18.26 -20.01
CA GLY A 126 -6.04 -17.25 -18.96
C GLY A 126 -4.60 -17.10 -18.45
N LEU A 127 -3.69 -18.04 -18.74
CA LEU A 127 -2.39 -18.13 -18.03
C LEU A 127 -1.24 -17.33 -18.65
N ALA A 128 -1.41 -16.74 -19.82
CA ALA A 128 -0.41 -15.87 -20.47
C ALA A 128 -0.60 -14.38 -20.12
N GLY A 129 -1.19 -14.10 -18.96
CA GLY A 129 -1.28 -12.76 -18.39
C GLY A 129 -0.45 -12.65 -17.11
N HIS A 130 -0.49 -11.48 -16.48
CA HIS A 130 0.22 -11.23 -15.22
C HIS A 130 -0.60 -10.38 -14.27
N THR A 131 -0.42 -10.63 -12.97
CA THR A 131 -1.07 -9.86 -11.90
C THR A 131 0.01 -9.33 -10.96
N ALA A 132 -0.03 -8.03 -10.68
CA ALA A 132 0.90 -7.35 -9.79
C ALA A 132 0.18 -6.35 -8.89
N MET A 133 0.86 -5.87 -7.84
CA MET A 133 0.29 -4.96 -6.85
C MET A 133 1.25 -3.80 -6.57
N ALA A 134 0.70 -2.63 -6.28
CA ALA A 134 1.41 -1.57 -5.59
C ALA A 134 0.66 -1.13 -4.33
N ILE A 135 1.43 -0.84 -3.28
CA ILE A 135 0.98 -0.29 -2.00
C ILE A 135 1.50 1.14 -1.93
N GLY A 136 0.61 2.11 -2.07
CA GLY A 136 1.00 3.50 -2.32
C GLY A 136 1.82 3.59 -3.61
N ASN A 137 3.12 3.87 -3.48
CA ASN A 137 4.04 3.95 -4.61
C ASN A 137 4.99 2.74 -4.75
N ARG A 138 5.04 1.82 -3.77
CA ARG A 138 5.93 0.64 -3.82
C ARG A 138 5.28 -0.46 -4.65
N PHE A 139 6.00 -0.99 -5.64
CA PHE A 139 5.49 -2.01 -6.57
C PHE A 139 6.02 -3.40 -6.21
N PHE A 140 5.16 -4.40 -6.33
CA PHE A 140 5.45 -5.80 -6.07
C PHE A 140 4.80 -6.70 -7.11
N ASP A 141 5.52 -7.73 -7.51
CA ASP A 141 5.03 -8.73 -8.43
C ASP A 141 5.74 -10.07 -8.22
N TYR A 142 5.21 -11.12 -8.82
CA TYR A 142 5.74 -12.47 -8.65
C TYR A 142 5.50 -13.31 -9.89
N GLY A 143 6.57 -13.81 -10.49
CA GLY A 143 6.53 -14.64 -11.69
C GLY A 143 7.60 -15.74 -11.66
N PRO A 144 7.69 -16.54 -12.72
CA PRO A 144 8.67 -17.62 -12.82
C PRO A 144 10.07 -17.10 -13.21
N ASP A 145 11.12 -17.73 -12.68
CA ASP A 145 12.51 -17.50 -13.05
C ASP A 145 13.07 -18.68 -13.86
N TYR A 146 13.24 -18.45 -15.16
CA TYR A 146 13.84 -19.41 -16.09
C TYR A 146 15.29 -19.05 -16.46
N SER A 147 15.97 -18.23 -15.64
CA SER A 147 17.31 -17.77 -15.95
C SER A 147 18.35 -18.90 -15.92
N ASN A 148 18.90 -19.24 -17.08
CA ASN A 148 19.98 -20.23 -17.22
C ASN A 148 21.31 -19.80 -16.58
N ASN A 149 21.47 -18.52 -16.29
CA ASN A 149 22.71 -17.95 -15.75
C ASN A 149 22.66 -17.71 -14.24
N LYS A 150 21.53 -18.05 -13.59
CA LYS A 150 21.34 -17.86 -12.14
C LYS A 150 21.57 -19.19 -11.42
N ILE A 151 22.13 -19.09 -10.22
CA ILE A 151 22.19 -20.17 -9.25
C ILE A 151 21.13 -19.87 -8.20
N PHE A 152 20.25 -20.82 -7.95
CA PHE A 152 19.15 -20.74 -7.00
C PHE A 152 19.57 -21.46 -5.73
N ASN A 153 19.60 -20.72 -4.62
CA ASN A 153 19.86 -21.30 -3.32
C ASN A 153 18.53 -21.77 -2.72
N GLU A 154 18.39 -23.08 -2.49
CA GLU A 154 17.15 -23.69 -2.05
C GLU A 154 16.69 -23.24 -0.67
N GLU A 155 17.62 -22.91 0.23
CA GLU A 155 17.33 -22.35 1.55
C GLU A 155 16.67 -20.97 1.44
N ILE A 156 17.18 -20.10 0.54
CA ILE A 156 16.58 -18.78 0.28
C ILE A 156 15.18 -18.95 -0.31
N TYR A 157 15.04 -19.85 -1.29
CA TYR A 157 13.75 -20.14 -1.91
C TYR A 157 12.82 -20.90 -0.96
N GLN A 158 13.35 -21.51 0.10
CA GLN A 158 12.66 -22.42 1.02
C GLN A 158 11.86 -23.48 0.24
N ALA A 159 12.54 -24.14 -0.69
CA ALA A 159 11.98 -25.12 -1.60
C ALA A 159 13.07 -26.10 -2.05
N ASP A 160 12.73 -27.40 -2.05
CA ASP A 160 13.49 -28.49 -2.66
C ASP A 160 13.31 -28.39 -4.19
N LEU A 161 14.23 -27.72 -4.87
CA LEU A 161 14.13 -27.38 -6.29
C LEU A 161 14.64 -28.53 -7.17
N ASN A 162 15.71 -29.22 -6.77
CA ASN A 162 16.23 -30.39 -7.48
C ASN A 162 15.46 -31.69 -7.16
N GLN A 163 14.56 -31.69 -6.18
CA GLN A 163 13.70 -32.79 -5.76
C GLN A 163 14.48 -34.00 -5.24
N ASP A 164 15.58 -33.78 -4.53
CA ASP A 164 16.41 -34.84 -3.95
C ASP A 164 16.08 -35.16 -2.48
N GLY A 165 15.21 -34.37 -1.86
CA GLY A 165 14.65 -34.59 -0.53
C GLY A 165 15.15 -33.63 0.56
N ASP A 166 15.99 -32.64 0.23
CA ASP A 166 16.37 -31.57 1.16
C ASP A 166 16.24 -30.15 0.55
N MET A 167 16.84 -29.13 1.18
CA MET A 167 16.78 -27.74 0.74
C MET A 167 18.14 -27.04 0.91
N GLU A 168 19.23 -27.81 0.89
CA GLU A 168 20.58 -27.33 1.22
C GLU A 168 21.43 -27.01 -0.03
N ASP A 169 20.83 -27.12 -1.22
CA ASP A 169 21.55 -27.02 -2.47
C ASP A 169 21.57 -25.64 -3.12
N ASN A 170 22.56 -25.49 -4.01
CA ASN A 170 22.65 -24.41 -4.97
C ASN A 170 22.44 -24.98 -6.37
N VAL A 171 21.24 -24.83 -6.91
CA VAL A 171 20.81 -25.48 -8.16
C VAL A 171 20.81 -24.50 -9.32
N ARG A 172 21.04 -24.99 -10.54
CA ARG A 172 20.72 -24.23 -11.77
C ARG A 172 19.38 -24.69 -12.31
N ILE A 173 18.75 -23.87 -13.15
CA ILE A 173 17.46 -24.24 -13.77
C ILE A 173 17.52 -25.57 -14.54
N ASN A 174 18.67 -25.92 -15.13
CA ASN A 174 18.87 -27.18 -15.85
C ASN A 174 18.95 -28.41 -14.92
N ASP A 175 19.21 -28.20 -13.63
CA ASP A 175 19.30 -29.25 -12.62
C ASP A 175 17.92 -29.53 -11.99
N ILE A 176 16.95 -28.62 -12.18
CA ILE A 176 15.59 -28.73 -11.64
C ILE A 176 14.76 -29.69 -12.51
N PRO A 177 14.34 -30.86 -11.99
CA PRO A 177 13.51 -31.78 -12.74
C PRO A 177 12.17 -31.15 -13.11
N ASN A 178 11.75 -31.31 -14.36
CA ASN A 178 10.49 -30.78 -14.88
C ASN A 178 10.36 -29.25 -14.78
N ALA A 179 11.49 -28.52 -14.75
CA ALA A 179 11.50 -27.06 -14.83
C ALA A 179 10.59 -26.57 -15.97
N GLY A 180 9.65 -25.67 -15.64
CA GLY A 180 8.69 -25.17 -16.61
C GLY A 180 7.48 -24.52 -15.95
N PHE A 181 6.35 -24.53 -16.64
CA PHE A 181 5.13 -23.85 -16.17
C PHE A 181 4.59 -24.40 -14.84
N TYR A 182 4.82 -25.68 -14.54
CA TYR A 182 4.29 -26.33 -13.33
C TYR A 182 5.25 -26.29 -12.15
N PHE A 183 6.52 -25.93 -12.37
CA PHE A 183 7.53 -25.90 -11.33
C PHE A 183 8.70 -25.04 -11.81
N ALA A 184 8.85 -23.87 -11.21
CA ALA A 184 9.98 -22.98 -11.45
C ALA A 184 10.34 -22.23 -10.17
N PRO A 185 11.58 -21.80 -9.99
CA PRO A 185 11.90 -20.80 -8.98
C PRO A 185 11.06 -19.53 -9.20
N GLY A 186 10.57 -18.91 -8.14
CA GLY A 186 9.88 -17.62 -8.20
C GLY A 186 10.82 -16.41 -8.30
N ARG A 187 10.32 -15.27 -8.78
CA ARG A 187 11.04 -13.99 -8.80
C ARG A 187 10.11 -12.78 -8.82
N PRO A 188 10.58 -11.59 -8.41
CA PRO A 188 9.99 -10.32 -8.83
C PRO A 188 10.17 -10.16 -10.34
N TRP A 189 9.13 -10.41 -11.13
CA TRP A 189 9.30 -10.66 -12.56
C TRP A 189 9.48 -9.37 -13.35
N TRP A 190 8.46 -8.52 -13.42
CA TRP A 190 8.56 -7.19 -14.02
C TRP A 190 9.51 -6.29 -13.25
N ALA A 191 9.53 -6.38 -11.92
CA ALA A 191 10.42 -5.54 -11.11
C ALA A 191 11.90 -5.76 -11.47
N GLU A 192 12.35 -7.00 -11.64
CA GLU A 192 13.74 -7.29 -12.07
C GLU A 192 14.03 -6.89 -13.53
N MET A 193 13.01 -6.79 -14.39
CA MET A 193 13.17 -6.28 -15.76
C MET A 193 13.38 -4.75 -15.78
N ILE A 194 12.98 -4.06 -14.72
CA ILE A 194 13.06 -2.60 -14.57
C ILE A 194 14.32 -2.18 -13.82
N SER A 195 14.68 -2.91 -12.76
CA SER A 195 15.74 -2.52 -11.83
C SER A 195 16.54 -3.73 -11.35
N LYS A 196 17.81 -3.50 -11.00
CA LYS A 196 18.63 -4.49 -10.28
C LYS A 196 18.26 -4.61 -8.81
N GLU A 197 17.52 -3.63 -8.29
CA GLU A 197 16.93 -3.60 -6.94
C GLU A 197 15.41 -3.66 -7.10
N PRO A 198 14.84 -4.86 -7.36
CA PRO A 198 13.41 -5.03 -7.64
C PRO A 198 12.50 -4.55 -6.49
N GLU A 199 12.95 -4.62 -5.25
CA GLU A 199 12.26 -4.16 -4.04
C GLU A 199 12.04 -2.64 -3.98
N ASN A 200 12.83 -1.89 -4.76
CA ASN A 200 12.78 -0.42 -4.83
C ASN A 200 11.99 0.09 -6.04
N VAL A 201 11.42 -0.81 -6.86
CA VAL A 201 10.63 -0.42 -8.03
C VAL A 201 9.35 0.28 -7.59
N THR A 202 9.05 1.38 -8.27
CA THR A 202 7.89 2.22 -7.99
C THR A 202 6.75 1.97 -8.98
N LEU A 203 5.53 2.34 -8.56
CA LEU A 203 4.35 2.29 -9.42
C LEU A 203 4.55 3.10 -10.71
N SER A 204 5.19 4.27 -10.65
CA SER A 204 5.45 5.08 -11.85
C SER A 204 6.43 4.42 -12.82
N GLN A 205 7.46 3.75 -12.30
CA GLN A 205 8.42 3.00 -13.12
C GLN A 205 7.74 1.82 -13.84
N VAL A 206 6.91 1.04 -13.15
CA VAL A 206 6.21 -0.07 -13.80
C VAL A 206 5.18 0.41 -14.83
N LEU A 207 4.45 1.49 -14.56
CA LEU A 207 3.51 2.04 -15.53
C LEU A 207 4.23 2.54 -16.80
N SER A 208 5.42 3.13 -16.62
CA SER A 208 6.28 3.54 -17.74
C SER A 208 6.80 2.32 -18.51
N PHE A 209 7.25 1.28 -17.81
CA PHE A 209 7.66 0.01 -18.41
C PHE A 209 6.53 -0.61 -19.22
N ILE A 210 5.32 -0.75 -18.67
CA ILE A 210 4.14 -1.32 -19.36
C ILE A 210 3.82 -0.57 -20.65
N SER A 211 3.94 0.76 -20.65
CA SER A 211 3.65 1.61 -21.81
C SER A 211 4.62 1.42 -23.00
N LEU A 212 5.76 0.76 -22.80
CA LEU A 212 6.70 0.47 -23.89
C LEU A 212 6.05 -0.49 -24.90
N ASN A 213 6.61 -0.49 -26.12
CA ASN A 213 6.24 -1.48 -27.13
C ASN A 213 6.47 -2.90 -26.57
N TRP A 214 5.53 -3.81 -26.84
CA TRP A 214 5.53 -5.17 -26.29
C TRP A 214 6.82 -5.95 -26.61
N ARG A 215 7.46 -5.64 -27.75
CA ARG A 215 8.75 -6.26 -28.15
C ARG A 215 9.90 -5.94 -27.19
N ASN A 216 9.76 -4.88 -26.39
CA ASN A 216 10.79 -4.43 -25.45
C ASN A 216 10.56 -4.93 -24.02
N ASN A 217 9.32 -5.28 -23.67
CA ASN A 217 8.93 -5.55 -22.28
C ASN A 217 8.12 -6.84 -22.10
N ASN A 218 7.77 -7.52 -23.20
CA ASN A 218 6.91 -8.71 -23.24
C ASN A 218 5.50 -8.53 -22.65
N VAL A 219 5.04 -7.28 -22.53
CA VAL A 219 3.66 -6.94 -22.13
C VAL A 219 2.87 -6.66 -23.40
N TYR A 220 2.21 -7.68 -23.94
CA TYR A 220 1.49 -7.63 -25.21
C TYR A 220 -0.03 -7.62 -25.03
N GLY A 221 -0.53 -8.06 -23.88
CA GLY A 221 -1.94 -8.14 -23.56
C GLY A 221 -2.60 -6.79 -23.30
N THR A 222 -3.92 -6.84 -23.07
CA THR A 222 -4.66 -5.69 -22.55
C THR A 222 -4.35 -5.55 -21.06
N VAL A 223 -4.00 -4.35 -20.61
CA VAL A 223 -3.62 -4.10 -19.21
C VAL A 223 -4.57 -3.13 -18.54
N TYR A 224 -5.09 -3.55 -17.39
CA TYR A 224 -5.93 -2.75 -16.50
C TYR A 224 -5.18 -2.38 -15.22
N LYS A 225 -5.52 -1.21 -14.69
CA LYS A 225 -5.13 -0.71 -13.38
C LYS A 225 -6.40 -0.59 -12.53
N ILE A 226 -6.40 -1.23 -11.37
CA ILE A 226 -7.53 -1.28 -10.44
C ILE A 226 -7.12 -0.65 -9.12
N GLU A 227 -7.81 0.40 -8.69
CA GLU A 227 -7.41 1.24 -7.55
C GLU A 227 -8.50 1.30 -6.49
N PHE A 228 -8.13 1.10 -5.22
CA PHE A 228 -9.03 1.21 -4.06
C PHE A 228 -8.26 1.61 -2.80
N TYR A 229 -8.97 2.05 -1.76
CA TYR A 229 -8.38 2.59 -0.53
C TYR A 229 -8.61 1.68 0.65
N ILE A 230 -7.55 1.38 1.38
CA ILE A 230 -7.61 0.54 2.57
C ILE A 230 -7.08 1.28 3.79
N LYS A 231 -7.40 0.76 4.97
CA LYS A 231 -6.85 1.26 6.23
C LYS A 231 -5.34 1.06 6.27
N LYS A 232 -4.62 1.99 6.90
CA LYS A 232 -3.15 1.92 7.01
C LYS A 232 -2.67 0.63 7.69
N SER A 233 -3.35 0.18 8.76
CA SER A 233 -3.00 -1.09 9.41
C SER A 233 -3.16 -2.33 8.51
N GLN A 234 -4.04 -2.27 7.51
CA GLN A 234 -4.17 -3.35 6.53
C GLN A 234 -3.04 -3.28 5.52
N SER A 235 -2.72 -2.09 4.99
CA SER A 235 -1.59 -1.95 4.06
C SER A 235 -0.25 -2.32 4.68
N ASP A 236 -0.05 -2.03 5.96
CA ASP A 236 1.20 -2.36 6.64
C ASP A 236 1.40 -3.88 6.73
N LYS A 237 0.32 -4.66 6.95
CA LYS A 237 0.36 -6.13 6.91
C LYS A 237 0.60 -6.67 5.50
N ILE A 238 -0.07 -6.11 4.49
CA ILE A 238 0.15 -6.52 3.09
C ILE A 238 1.61 -6.26 2.70
N LEU A 239 2.16 -5.13 3.15
CA LEU A 239 3.55 -4.77 2.90
C LEU A 239 4.52 -5.74 3.58
N GLU A 240 4.31 -6.05 4.87
CA GLU A 240 5.08 -7.05 5.61
C GLU A 240 5.07 -8.40 4.88
N TRP A 241 3.91 -8.83 4.37
CA TRP A 241 3.78 -10.05 3.60
C TRP A 241 4.65 -10.05 2.33
N TRP A 242 4.65 -8.94 1.57
CA TRP A 242 5.47 -8.82 0.36
C TRP A 242 6.96 -8.74 0.66
N GLU A 243 7.35 -8.02 1.72
CA GLU A 243 8.74 -7.96 2.16
C GLU A 243 9.26 -9.34 2.57
N GLU A 244 8.42 -10.15 3.21
CA GLU A 244 8.77 -11.53 3.54
C GLU A 244 8.82 -12.43 2.30
N ARG A 245 7.87 -12.27 1.36
CA ARG A 245 7.90 -12.98 0.07
C ARG A 245 9.17 -12.70 -0.71
N TYR A 246 9.67 -11.47 -0.72
CA TYR A 246 10.88 -11.14 -1.48
C TYR A 246 12.15 -11.69 -0.85
N LYS A 247 12.14 -11.99 0.46
CA LYS A 247 13.21 -12.78 1.11
C LYS A 247 13.11 -14.26 0.77
N HIS A 248 11.88 -14.76 0.61
CA HIS A 248 11.59 -16.18 0.35
C HIS A 248 10.68 -16.35 -0.86
N LEU A 249 11.29 -16.42 -2.04
CA LEU A 249 10.55 -16.36 -3.30
C LEU A 249 9.67 -17.59 -3.55
N LYS A 250 10.03 -18.77 -3.01
CA LYS A 250 9.27 -20.03 -3.19
C LYS A 250 9.21 -20.47 -4.65
N ILE A 251 8.40 -21.49 -4.90
CA ILE A 251 8.14 -22.06 -6.22
C ILE A 251 7.01 -21.29 -6.91
N TYR A 252 7.23 -20.93 -8.16
CA TYR A 252 6.19 -20.52 -9.10
C TYR A 252 5.59 -21.75 -9.80
N SER A 253 4.26 -21.83 -9.88
CA SER A 253 3.56 -22.92 -10.54
C SER A 253 2.16 -22.55 -10.99
N VAL A 254 1.80 -22.84 -12.24
CA VAL A 254 0.41 -22.72 -12.73
C VAL A 254 -0.58 -23.72 -12.08
N LYS A 255 -0.10 -24.59 -11.17
CA LYS A 255 -0.90 -25.49 -10.35
C LYS A 255 -0.75 -25.08 -8.87
N PRO A 256 -1.80 -24.54 -8.23
CA PRO A 256 -1.69 -23.97 -6.87
C PRO A 256 -1.27 -24.94 -5.77
N TRP A 257 -1.43 -26.26 -5.98
CA TRP A 257 -1.00 -27.27 -5.01
C TRP A 257 0.50 -27.60 -5.08
N THR A 258 1.18 -27.21 -6.17
CA THR A 258 2.63 -27.40 -6.38
C THR A 258 3.44 -26.11 -6.27
N GLY A 259 2.78 -24.96 -6.04
CA GLY A 259 3.44 -23.67 -5.91
C GLY A 259 2.44 -22.53 -5.98
N GLU A 260 2.94 -21.32 -6.27
CA GLU A 260 2.12 -20.12 -6.37
C GLU A 260 2.21 -19.46 -7.74
N GLN A 261 1.18 -18.68 -8.08
CA GLN A 261 1.09 -17.86 -9.29
C GLN A 261 0.98 -16.40 -8.93
N CYS A 262 1.30 -15.51 -9.88
CA CYS A 262 1.14 -14.06 -9.76
C CYS A 262 -0.22 -13.67 -9.13
N THR A 263 -1.30 -14.24 -9.65
CA THR A 263 -2.68 -14.04 -9.16
C THR A 263 -2.85 -14.49 -7.71
N THR A 264 -2.48 -15.73 -7.39
CA THR A 264 -2.63 -16.27 -6.02
C THR A 264 -1.76 -15.52 -5.01
N THR A 265 -0.58 -15.04 -5.42
CA THR A 265 0.33 -14.26 -4.58
C THR A 265 -0.31 -12.92 -4.21
N VAL A 266 -0.91 -12.20 -5.18
CA VAL A 266 -1.71 -10.99 -4.91
C VAL A 266 -2.88 -11.29 -3.95
N LYS A 267 -3.62 -12.38 -4.17
CA LYS A 267 -4.73 -12.79 -3.29
C LYS A 267 -4.27 -13.10 -1.87
N LYS A 268 -3.16 -13.84 -1.70
CA LYS A 268 -2.56 -14.12 -0.39
C LYS A 268 -2.13 -12.85 0.33
N ALA A 269 -1.50 -11.91 -0.38
CA ALA A 269 -1.14 -10.61 0.19
C ALA A 269 -2.38 -9.86 0.71
N LEU A 270 -3.42 -9.72 -0.13
CA LEU A 270 -4.69 -9.09 0.24
C LEU A 270 -5.34 -9.77 1.45
N ALA A 271 -5.39 -11.10 1.44
CA ALA A 271 -6.01 -11.87 2.50
C ALA A 271 -5.26 -11.74 3.83
N TYR A 272 -3.93 -11.70 3.78
CA TYR A 272 -3.08 -11.41 4.94
C TYR A 272 -3.37 -10.01 5.52
N GLY A 273 -3.66 -9.04 4.67
CA GLY A 273 -4.18 -7.71 5.03
C GLY A 273 -5.64 -7.69 5.54
N GLY A 274 -6.32 -8.83 5.59
CA GLY A 274 -7.72 -8.95 6.00
C GLY A 274 -8.74 -8.60 4.91
N ILE A 275 -8.36 -8.70 3.63
CA ILE A 275 -9.21 -8.46 2.47
C ILE A 275 -9.52 -9.82 1.82
N ASN A 276 -10.58 -10.48 2.32
CA ASN A 276 -10.84 -11.90 2.04
C ASN A 276 -12.04 -12.15 1.12
N ASN A 277 -12.52 -11.11 0.44
CA ASN A 277 -13.76 -11.19 -0.35
C ASN A 277 -13.52 -11.66 -1.79
N ILE A 278 -12.33 -12.19 -2.08
CA ILE A 278 -11.92 -12.63 -3.41
C ILE A 278 -11.97 -14.16 -3.44
N ASP A 279 -12.58 -14.72 -4.49
CA ASP A 279 -12.71 -16.17 -4.65
C ASP A 279 -11.33 -16.83 -4.76
N TRP A 280 -11.11 -17.93 -4.06
CA TRP A 280 -9.85 -18.69 -4.11
C TRP A 280 -9.79 -19.67 -5.29
N ASP A 281 -10.95 -20.02 -5.87
CA ASP A 281 -11.02 -20.90 -7.04
C ASP A 281 -10.59 -20.19 -8.33
N THR A 282 -10.58 -18.86 -8.31
CA THR A 282 -10.12 -18.02 -9.41
C THR A 282 -8.59 -17.92 -9.42
N LEU A 283 -7.96 -18.55 -10.42
CA LEU A 283 -6.49 -18.65 -10.52
C LEU A 283 -5.88 -17.77 -11.61
N THR A 284 -6.68 -17.30 -12.55
CA THR A 284 -6.22 -16.62 -13.75
C THR A 284 -6.33 -15.09 -13.63
N PRO A 285 -5.45 -14.33 -14.32
CA PRO A 285 -5.55 -12.88 -14.48
C PRO A 285 -6.94 -12.35 -14.88
N ASP A 286 -7.61 -12.97 -15.84
CA ASP A 286 -8.97 -12.59 -16.27
C ASP A 286 -10.01 -12.80 -15.17
N GLY A 287 -9.94 -13.92 -14.46
CA GLY A 287 -10.83 -14.18 -13.34
C GLY A 287 -10.59 -13.21 -12.18
N ILE A 288 -9.34 -12.93 -11.78
CA ILE A 288 -9.10 -11.96 -10.70
C ILE A 288 -9.52 -10.55 -11.11
N PHE A 289 -9.42 -10.20 -12.40
CA PHE A 289 -9.97 -8.96 -12.90
C PHE A 289 -11.49 -8.87 -12.68
N GLU A 290 -12.23 -9.95 -12.93
CA GLU A 290 -13.67 -10.03 -12.64
C GLU A 290 -13.94 -9.91 -11.14
N ASP A 291 -13.27 -10.70 -10.29
CA ASP A 291 -13.41 -10.63 -8.82
C ASP A 291 -13.16 -9.20 -8.30
N LEU A 292 -12.12 -8.54 -8.80
CA LEU A 292 -11.75 -7.18 -8.42
C LEU A 292 -12.74 -6.14 -8.96
N GLN A 293 -13.46 -6.43 -10.03
CA GLN A 293 -14.50 -5.55 -10.54
C GLN A 293 -15.80 -5.66 -9.73
N THR A 294 -16.14 -6.87 -9.29
CA THR A 294 -17.43 -7.16 -8.67
C THR A 294 -17.39 -7.09 -7.15
N GLU A 295 -16.34 -7.62 -6.51
CA GLU A 295 -16.31 -7.90 -5.08
C GLU A 295 -15.48 -6.90 -4.26
N ILE A 296 -14.40 -6.35 -4.80
CA ILE A 296 -13.50 -5.50 -4.01
C ILE A 296 -14.17 -4.18 -3.60
N ARG A 297 -13.99 -3.79 -2.35
CA ARG A 297 -14.48 -2.52 -1.81
C ARG A 297 -13.41 -1.88 -0.93
N SER A 298 -13.33 -0.56 -1.02
CA SER A 298 -12.50 0.25 -0.14
C SER A 298 -12.91 0.07 1.33
N THR A 299 -11.92 -0.11 2.20
CA THR A 299 -12.11 -0.37 3.64
C THR A 299 -11.71 0.82 4.51
N SER A 300 -11.06 1.82 3.93
CA SER A 300 -10.68 3.04 4.65
C SER A 300 -11.90 3.80 5.14
N ILE A 301 -11.73 4.67 6.14
CA ILE A 301 -12.84 5.45 6.71
C ILE A 301 -13.42 6.41 5.68
N GLN A 302 -12.56 7.05 4.87
CA GLN A 302 -12.97 8.09 3.93
C GLN A 302 -13.71 7.51 2.71
N HIS A 303 -13.27 6.34 2.22
CA HIS A 303 -13.79 5.74 0.99
C HIS A 303 -14.60 4.46 1.28
N LYS A 304 -15.15 4.32 2.49
CA LYS A 304 -15.73 3.05 2.96
C LYS A 304 -16.81 2.54 2.02
N ASN A 305 -16.70 1.27 1.61
CA ASN A 305 -17.61 0.57 0.70
C ASN A 305 -17.66 1.11 -0.73
N GLU A 306 -16.79 2.04 -1.11
CA GLU A 306 -16.66 2.44 -2.51
C GLU A 306 -16.09 1.27 -3.33
N LYS A 307 -16.56 1.16 -4.58
CA LYS A 307 -16.02 0.19 -5.54
C LYS A 307 -14.63 0.62 -6.00
N ALA A 308 -13.81 -0.34 -6.41
CA ALA A 308 -12.55 0.00 -7.05
C ALA A 308 -12.75 0.76 -8.36
N ILE A 309 -11.81 1.65 -8.64
CA ILE A 309 -11.73 2.40 -9.90
C ILE A 309 -10.91 1.57 -10.88
N ILE A 310 -11.48 1.26 -12.04
CA ILE A 310 -10.84 0.47 -13.08
C ILE A 310 -10.46 1.39 -14.23
N THR A 311 -9.19 1.34 -14.63
CA THR A 311 -8.64 2.12 -15.74
C THR A 311 -7.95 1.20 -16.72
N LEU A 312 -8.33 1.24 -17.99
CA LEU A 312 -7.56 0.64 -19.08
C LEU A 312 -6.28 1.47 -19.28
N ILE A 313 -5.11 0.85 -19.13
CA ILE A 313 -3.82 1.54 -19.26
C ILE A 313 -3.02 1.12 -20.50
N LYS A 314 -3.34 -0.03 -21.09
CA LYS A 314 -2.76 -0.49 -22.37
C LYS A 314 -3.74 -1.39 -23.11
N LYS A 315 -3.88 -1.20 -24.42
CA LYS A 315 -4.61 -2.12 -25.29
C LYS A 315 -3.68 -3.24 -25.74
N GLU A 316 -4.26 -4.38 -26.09
CA GLU A 316 -3.52 -5.48 -26.71
C GLU A 316 -2.78 -5.05 -27.99
N ALA A 317 -1.67 -5.72 -28.28
CA ALA A 317 -0.79 -5.40 -29.39
C ALA A 317 -1.31 -5.98 -30.72
N GLU A 318 -1.74 -5.11 -31.63
CA GLU A 318 -2.29 -5.53 -32.94
C GLU A 318 -1.29 -6.34 -33.79
N ASP A 319 0.01 -6.02 -33.69
CA ASP A 319 1.10 -6.64 -34.45
C ASP A 319 1.70 -7.90 -33.79
N TRP A 320 1.13 -8.38 -32.69
CA TRP A 320 1.59 -9.62 -32.05
C TRP A 320 1.25 -10.85 -32.90
N ASN A 321 2.20 -11.78 -32.98
CA ASN A 321 2.08 -13.04 -33.73
C ASN A 321 2.64 -14.19 -32.87
N PRO A 322 1.83 -15.22 -32.53
CA PRO A 322 2.19 -16.32 -31.63
C PRO A 322 3.34 -17.19 -32.13
#